data_AF-A0A9X1V2F1-F1
#
_entry.id   AF-A0A9X1V2F1-F1
#
_cell.length_a   1.000
_cell.length_b   1.000
_cell.length_c   1.000
_cell.angle_alpha   90.00
_cell.angle_beta   90.00
_cell.angle_gamma   90.00
#
_symmetry.space_group_name_H-M   'P 1'
#
loop_
_entity.id
_entity.type
_entity.pdbx_description
1 polymer ?
#
loop_
_entity_poly.entity_id
_entity_poly.type
_entity_poly.pdbx_seq_one_letter_code
_entity_poly.pdbx_strand_id
1 'polypeptide(L)'
;MIKFFRHIRRRLLRENRFTRYLIYAIGEIILVVIGILIALQINNWNETRQNEAKVRKLLRKIQNDIEDDVAIIQDNIPYYARKDSIGYMVLNDLLSPEEYQNPEFDELHYLALELIPMNMKSVGYDNLRAAQFIIPEDYDTIVENLIYQYEDLLKVLQRTHEFLLEDVRSNKDYLYKTYDWYSSTQPNYLNEDRIDYLLNNIRYKGMVRKYLDASTNEYIRRATSYLETALENYEDINQVLGEKNKMSLMYDASALEERFLGEYKIVSGDTIDVYSDGGRFYLQGERLHPLFPYAKDKFFLGIII
;
A
#
# COMPACT_ATOMS: atom_id res chain seq x y z
N MET A 1 48.01 -36.10 20.66
CA MET A 1 48.58 -35.10 21.60
C MET A 1 48.55 -35.50 23.09
N ILE A 2 47.81 -36.54 23.51
CA ILE A 2 47.67 -36.90 24.94
C ILE A 2 48.94 -37.53 25.58
N LYS A 3 49.82 -38.18 24.81
CA LYS A 3 50.96 -38.94 25.37
C LYS A 3 52.12 -38.07 25.89
N PHE A 4 52.29 -36.86 25.33
CA PHE A 4 53.38 -35.93 25.68
C PHE A 4 53.11 -35.24 27.02
N PHE A 5 51.93 -34.63 27.17
CA PHE A 5 51.48 -34.03 28.44
C PHE A 5 51.37 -35.06 29.57
N ARG A 6 51.00 -36.32 29.24
CA ARG A 6 50.96 -37.42 30.21
C ARG A 6 52.34 -37.79 30.77
N HIS A 7 53.41 -37.71 29.97
CA HIS A 7 54.78 -37.98 30.45
C HIS A 7 55.29 -36.85 31.36
N ILE A 8 54.99 -35.60 31.03
CA ILE A 8 55.37 -34.43 31.82
C ILE A 8 54.69 -34.46 33.20
N ARG A 9 53.39 -34.81 33.26
CA ARG A 9 52.65 -34.97 34.53
C ARG A 9 53.28 -36.00 35.46
N ARG A 10 53.63 -37.18 34.94
CA ARG A 10 54.26 -38.25 35.73
C ARG A 10 55.63 -37.86 36.28
N ARG A 11 56.38 -37.03 35.55
CA ARG A 11 57.72 -36.57 35.97
C ARG A 11 57.65 -35.50 37.06
N LEU A 12 56.70 -34.57 36.98
CA LEU A 12 56.52 -33.48 37.96
C LEU A 12 55.92 -33.92 39.30
N LEU A 13 55.04 -34.94 39.30
CA LEU A 13 54.48 -35.54 40.52
C LEU A 13 55.55 -36.29 41.35
N ARG A 14 56.62 -36.77 40.70
CA ARG A 14 57.72 -37.51 41.35
C ARG A 14 58.73 -36.58 42.05
N GLU A 15 58.71 -35.27 41.80
CA GLU A 15 59.64 -34.27 42.35
C GLU A 15 59.07 -33.41 43.50
N ASN A 16 57.91 -33.74 44.10
CA ASN A 16 57.25 -32.95 45.15
C ASN A 16 56.89 -31.49 44.74
N ARG A 17 56.85 -31.17 43.44
CA ARG A 17 56.56 -29.82 42.91
C ARG A 17 55.07 -29.63 42.59
N PHE A 18 54.20 -29.86 43.55
CA PHE A 18 52.74 -29.75 43.40
C PHE A 18 52.30 -28.40 42.80
N THR A 19 52.93 -27.30 43.23
CA THR A 19 52.65 -25.95 42.71
C THR A 19 52.90 -25.82 41.20
N ARG A 20 53.97 -26.43 40.68
CA ARG A 20 54.26 -26.39 39.23
C ARG A 20 53.26 -27.24 38.46
N TYR A 21 52.89 -28.40 39.00
CA TYR A 21 51.86 -29.26 38.42
C TYR A 21 50.51 -28.54 38.31
N LEU A 22 50.11 -27.81 39.35
CA LEU A 22 48.86 -27.05 39.37
C LEU A 22 48.84 -25.95 38.29
N ILE A 23 49.94 -25.20 38.13
CA ILE A 23 50.07 -24.17 37.08
C ILE A 23 49.94 -24.76 35.68
N TYR A 24 50.56 -25.91 35.41
CA TYR A 24 50.45 -26.58 34.10
C TYR A 24 49.04 -27.12 33.84
N ALA A 25 48.36 -27.67 34.86
CA ALA A 25 47.00 -28.17 34.73
C ALA A 25 45.99 -27.03 34.48
N ILE A 26 46.17 -25.89 35.16
CA ILE A 26 45.37 -24.67 34.92
C ILE A 26 45.61 -24.15 33.50
N GLY A 27 46.87 -24.11 33.03
CA GLY A 27 47.19 -23.71 31.66
C GLY A 27 46.52 -24.59 30.60
N GLU A 28 46.47 -25.90 30.81
CA GLU A 28 45.79 -26.84 29.91
C GLU A 28 44.27 -26.62 29.90
N ILE A 29 43.65 -26.38 31.06
CA ILE A 29 42.22 -26.03 31.15
C ILE A 29 41.94 -24.73 30.40
N ILE A 30 42.74 -23.68 30.63
CA ILE A 30 42.57 -22.39 29.94
C ILE A 30 42.68 -22.56 28.42
N LEU A 31 43.64 -23.35 27.93
CA LEU A 31 43.84 -23.58 26.50
C LEU A 31 42.67 -24.35 25.88
N VAL A 32 42.13 -25.35 26.57
CA VAL A 32 40.90 -26.07 26.16
C VAL A 32 39.70 -25.13 26.16
N VAL A 33 39.52 -24.31 27.20
CA VAL A 33 38.43 -23.33 27.28
C VAL A 33 38.49 -22.32 26.14
N ILE A 34 39.66 -21.77 25.83
CA ILE A 34 39.86 -20.88 24.66
C ILE A 34 39.48 -21.61 23.37
N GLY A 35 39.90 -22.87 23.21
CA GLY A 35 39.53 -23.67 22.04
C GLY A 35 38.01 -23.85 21.88
N ILE A 36 37.29 -24.11 22.99
CA ILE A 36 35.83 -24.23 23.00
C ILE A 36 35.18 -22.88 22.67
N LEU A 37 35.65 -21.78 23.27
CA LEU A 37 35.10 -20.44 23.02
C LEU A 37 35.26 -20.04 21.55
N ILE A 38 36.43 -20.29 20.95
CA ILE A 38 36.66 -20.00 19.51
C ILE A 38 35.74 -20.87 18.65
N ALA A 39 35.59 -22.16 18.97
CA ALA A 39 34.70 -23.06 18.22
C ALA A 39 33.24 -22.60 18.30
N LEU A 40 32.77 -22.20 19.49
CA LEU A 40 31.43 -21.63 19.68
C LEU A 40 31.28 -20.32 18.90
N GLN A 41 32.28 -19.44 18.94
CA GLN A 41 32.21 -18.16 18.23
C GLN A 41 32.15 -18.35 16.71
N ILE A 42 32.94 -19.28 16.16
CA ILE A 42 32.88 -19.62 14.72
C ILE A 42 31.51 -20.19 14.36
N ASN A 43 30.96 -21.07 15.19
CA ASN A 43 29.62 -21.64 14.96
C ASN A 43 28.55 -20.55 14.96
N ASN A 44 28.55 -19.68 15.98
CA ASN A 44 27.60 -18.58 16.09
C ASN A 44 27.72 -17.61 14.90
N TRP A 45 28.94 -17.27 14.49
CA TRP A 45 29.15 -16.40 13.32
C TRP A 45 28.61 -17.03 12.02
N ASN A 46 28.81 -18.33 11.82
CA ASN A 46 28.27 -19.04 10.67
C ASN A 46 26.73 -19.11 10.70
N GLU A 47 26.13 -19.32 11.87
CA GLU A 47 24.67 -19.29 12.06
C GLU A 47 24.09 -17.90 11.77
N THR A 48 24.69 -16.83 12.33
CA THR A 48 24.29 -15.45 12.05
C THR A 48 24.35 -15.14 10.56
N ARG A 49 25.44 -15.49 9.88
CA ARG A 49 25.59 -15.29 8.42
C ARG A 49 24.52 -16.03 7.62
N GLN A 50 24.16 -17.25 8.02
CA GLN A 50 23.09 -18.03 7.36
C GLN A 50 21.72 -17.41 7.59
N ASN A 51 21.45 -16.92 8.79
CA ASN A 51 20.18 -16.26 9.11
C ASN A 51 20.06 -14.92 8.36
N GLU A 52 21.13 -14.13 8.31
CA GLU A 52 21.20 -12.89 7.54
C GLU A 52 20.87 -13.14 6.06
N ALA A 53 21.44 -14.18 5.45
CA ALA A 53 21.14 -14.54 4.06
C ALA A 53 19.65 -14.89 3.85
N LYS A 54 19.00 -15.51 4.85
CA LYS A 54 17.55 -15.80 4.81
C LYS A 54 16.72 -14.53 4.94
N VAL A 55 17.05 -13.65 5.88
CA VAL A 55 16.38 -12.34 6.05
C VAL A 55 16.46 -11.54 4.76
N ARG A 56 17.65 -11.36 4.20
CA ARG A 56 17.84 -10.60 2.96
C ARG A 56 17.06 -11.20 1.78
N LYS A 57 16.88 -12.52 1.74
CA LYS A 57 16.02 -13.18 0.74
C LYS A 57 14.53 -12.85 0.95
N LEU A 58 14.07 -12.80 2.20
CA LEU A 58 12.69 -12.41 2.52
C LEU A 58 12.44 -10.93 2.26
N LEU A 59 13.38 -10.06 2.60
CA LEU A 59 13.28 -8.63 2.31
C LEU A 59 13.13 -8.34 0.81
N ARG A 60 13.87 -9.03 -0.06
CA ARG A 60 13.65 -8.93 -1.52
C ARG A 60 12.27 -9.37 -1.96
N LYS A 61 11.70 -10.38 -1.29
CA LYS A 61 10.33 -10.82 -1.58
C LYS A 61 9.32 -9.76 -1.16
N ILE A 62 9.54 -9.15 0.00
CA ILE A 62 8.73 -8.04 0.50
C ILE A 62 8.83 -6.83 -0.43
N GLN A 63 10.02 -6.52 -0.98
CA GLN A 63 10.16 -5.48 -2.00
C GLN A 63 9.27 -5.73 -3.21
N ASN A 64 9.25 -6.96 -3.74
CA ASN A 64 8.36 -7.29 -4.86
C ASN A 64 6.87 -7.17 -4.48
N ASP A 65 6.49 -7.58 -3.26
CA ASP A 65 5.12 -7.42 -2.77
C ASP A 65 4.75 -5.94 -2.66
N ILE A 66 5.67 -5.09 -2.17
CA ILE A 66 5.49 -3.64 -2.11
C ILE A 66 5.35 -3.03 -3.51
N GLU A 67 6.19 -3.43 -4.47
CA GLU A 67 6.08 -2.97 -5.87
C GLU A 67 4.70 -3.28 -6.48
N ASP A 68 4.19 -4.50 -6.28
CA ASP A 68 2.86 -4.91 -6.71
C ASP A 68 1.75 -4.06 -6.03
N ASP A 69 1.86 -3.87 -4.71
CA ASP A 69 0.89 -3.10 -3.92
C ASP A 69 0.85 -1.62 -4.31
N VAL A 70 2.03 -1.03 -4.53
CA VAL A 70 2.19 0.35 -5.01
C VAL A 70 1.49 0.52 -6.35
N ALA A 71 1.72 -0.38 -7.31
CA ALA A 71 1.08 -0.33 -8.62
C ALA A 71 -0.45 -0.40 -8.52
N ILE A 72 -0.98 -1.32 -7.69
CA ILE A 72 -2.44 -1.44 -7.45
C ILE A 72 -3.03 -0.13 -6.90
N ILE A 73 -2.38 0.48 -5.91
CA ILE A 73 -2.87 1.71 -5.30
C ILE A 73 -2.80 2.89 -6.29
N GLN A 74 -1.72 2.98 -7.06
CA GLN A 74 -1.53 4.01 -8.07
C GLN A 74 -2.59 3.96 -9.18
N ASP A 75 -3.08 2.76 -9.52
CA ASP A 75 -4.19 2.61 -10.48
C ASP A 75 -5.56 2.93 -9.84
N ASN A 76 -5.75 2.60 -8.56
CA ASN A 76 -7.04 2.76 -7.88
C ASN A 76 -7.35 4.21 -7.48
N ILE A 77 -6.35 5.01 -7.09
CA ILE A 77 -6.56 6.39 -6.65
C ILE A 77 -7.26 7.24 -7.73
N PRO A 78 -6.80 7.26 -9.01
CA PRO A 78 -7.47 7.97 -10.09
C PRO A 78 -8.94 7.56 -10.29
N TYR A 79 -9.22 6.27 -10.18
CA TYR A 79 -10.58 5.75 -10.36
C TYR A 79 -11.54 6.32 -9.33
N TYR A 80 -11.16 6.32 -8.05
CA TYR A 80 -12.02 6.85 -7.00
C TYR A 80 -12.07 8.39 -7.01
N ALA A 81 -10.98 9.07 -7.37
CA ALA A 81 -10.99 10.53 -7.57
C ALA A 81 -11.95 10.96 -8.70
N ARG A 82 -12.00 10.19 -9.80
CA ARG A 82 -12.99 10.41 -10.86
C ARG A 82 -14.42 10.22 -10.37
N LYS A 83 -14.67 9.19 -9.54
CA LYS A 83 -16.00 8.96 -8.96
C LYS A 83 -16.43 10.05 -7.99
N ASP A 84 -15.52 10.62 -7.21
CA ASP A 84 -15.80 11.79 -6.35
C ASP A 84 -16.40 12.94 -7.15
N SER A 85 -15.74 13.25 -8.28
CA SER A 85 -16.14 14.29 -9.22
C SER A 85 -17.57 14.08 -9.74
N ILE A 86 -17.84 12.88 -10.25
CA ILE A 86 -19.14 12.50 -10.80
C ILE A 86 -20.20 12.53 -9.69
N GLY A 87 -19.86 12.01 -8.52
CA GLY A 87 -20.77 11.96 -7.39
C GLY A 87 -21.13 13.33 -6.85
N TYR A 88 -20.20 14.29 -6.87
CA TYR A 88 -20.52 15.68 -6.58
C TYR A 88 -21.61 16.22 -7.55
N MET A 89 -21.50 15.94 -8.84
CA MET A 89 -22.51 16.38 -9.82
C MET A 89 -23.89 15.76 -9.56
N VAL A 90 -23.93 14.46 -9.30
CA VAL A 90 -25.17 13.74 -8.97
C VAL A 90 -25.83 14.30 -7.72
N LEU A 91 -25.03 14.59 -6.69
CA LEU A 91 -25.53 15.07 -5.40
C LEU A 91 -26.02 16.54 -5.44
N ASN A 92 -25.57 17.32 -6.42
CA ASN A 92 -25.92 18.73 -6.58
C ASN A 92 -26.80 19.01 -7.80
N ASP A 93 -27.40 17.98 -8.41
CA ASP A 93 -28.35 18.12 -9.52
C ASP A 93 -27.75 18.85 -10.73
N LEU A 94 -26.47 18.58 -11.03
CA LEU A 94 -25.73 19.21 -12.14
C LEU A 94 -25.76 18.42 -13.45
N LEU A 95 -26.52 17.32 -13.49
CA LEU A 95 -26.67 16.44 -14.65
C LEU A 95 -28.10 16.50 -15.16
N SER A 96 -28.26 16.41 -16.47
CA SER A 96 -29.54 16.31 -17.16
C SER A 96 -29.71 14.92 -17.81
N PRO A 97 -30.91 14.58 -18.30
CA PRO A 97 -31.14 13.33 -19.02
C PRO A 97 -30.19 13.14 -20.21
N GLU A 98 -29.81 14.21 -20.89
CA GLU A 98 -28.93 14.18 -22.05
C GLU A 98 -27.55 13.58 -21.73
N GLU A 99 -26.96 13.87 -20.56
CA GLU A 99 -25.69 13.26 -20.17
C GLU A 99 -25.83 11.75 -19.92
N TYR A 100 -26.91 11.31 -19.25
CA TYR A 100 -27.16 9.89 -19.01
C TYR A 100 -27.53 9.12 -20.30
N GLN A 101 -28.07 9.81 -21.30
CA GLN A 101 -28.37 9.21 -22.60
C GLN A 101 -27.14 9.12 -23.51
N ASN A 102 -26.03 9.76 -23.14
CA ASN A 102 -24.80 9.70 -23.90
C ASN A 102 -24.00 8.43 -23.55
N PRO A 103 -23.78 7.51 -24.53
CA PRO A 103 -23.03 6.28 -24.28
C PRO A 103 -21.55 6.52 -23.91
N GLU A 104 -20.99 7.71 -24.15
CA GLU A 104 -19.64 8.07 -23.69
C GLU A 104 -19.57 8.24 -22.15
N PHE A 105 -20.70 8.42 -21.48
CA PHE A 105 -20.81 8.62 -20.03
C PHE A 105 -21.50 7.45 -19.31
N ASP A 106 -21.34 6.23 -19.84
CA ASP A 106 -21.97 5.02 -19.26
C ASP A 106 -21.62 4.82 -17.77
N GLU A 107 -20.46 5.31 -17.31
CA GLU A 107 -20.03 5.29 -15.91
C GLU A 107 -21.02 5.97 -14.94
N LEU A 108 -21.82 6.93 -15.41
CA LEU A 108 -22.86 7.59 -14.62
C LEU A 108 -23.87 6.57 -14.07
N HIS A 109 -24.15 5.51 -14.84
CA HIS A 109 -25.09 4.46 -14.44
C HIS A 109 -24.56 3.53 -13.34
N TYR A 110 -23.26 3.60 -13.02
CA TYR A 110 -22.57 2.64 -12.16
C TYR A 110 -21.86 3.27 -10.98
N LEU A 111 -22.06 4.58 -10.72
CA LEU A 111 -21.32 5.34 -9.72
C LEU A 111 -21.23 4.63 -8.35
N ALA A 112 -22.38 4.28 -7.76
CA ALA A 112 -22.48 3.59 -6.47
C ALA A 112 -22.63 2.07 -6.57
N LEU A 113 -22.38 1.51 -7.76
CA LEU A 113 -22.60 0.10 -8.08
C LEU A 113 -21.32 -0.64 -8.47
N GLU A 114 -20.18 0.03 -8.54
CA GLU A 114 -18.93 -0.60 -8.96
C GLU A 114 -17.75 -0.12 -8.12
N LEU A 115 -16.77 -0.98 -7.97
CA LEU A 115 -15.52 -0.73 -7.26
C LEU A 115 -14.42 -1.51 -7.98
N ILE A 116 -13.18 -1.05 -7.88
CA ILE A 116 -12.04 -1.82 -8.37
C ILE A 116 -11.65 -2.82 -7.28
N PRO A 117 -11.63 -4.14 -7.56
CA PRO A 117 -11.21 -5.14 -6.59
C PRO A 117 -9.75 -4.95 -6.19
N MET A 118 -9.45 -5.19 -4.92
CA MET A 118 -8.10 -5.05 -4.38
C MET A 118 -7.55 -6.41 -3.95
N ASN A 119 -6.38 -6.76 -4.47
CA ASN A 119 -5.68 -8.01 -4.17
C ASN A 119 -4.24 -7.73 -3.73
N MET A 120 -4.07 -6.97 -2.66
CA MET A 120 -2.76 -6.67 -2.09
C MET A 120 -2.16 -7.91 -1.44
N LYS A 121 -0.82 -8.04 -1.50
CA LYS A 121 -0.11 -9.26 -1.10
C LYS A 121 0.76 -9.01 0.14
N SER A 122 0.79 -9.99 1.04
CA SER A 122 1.64 -9.97 2.24
C SER A 122 2.58 -11.18 2.33
N VAL A 123 2.76 -11.94 1.24
CA VAL A 123 3.36 -13.29 1.30
C VAL A 123 4.83 -13.27 1.77
N GLY A 124 5.59 -12.23 1.43
CA GLY A 124 6.95 -12.01 1.90
C GLY A 124 6.99 -11.73 3.39
N TYR A 125 6.11 -10.86 3.86
CA TYR A 125 5.98 -10.50 5.27
C TYR A 125 5.46 -11.66 6.11
N ASP A 126 4.47 -12.41 5.64
CA ASP A 126 3.94 -13.60 6.32
C ASP A 126 5.05 -14.66 6.50
N ASN A 127 5.90 -14.83 5.48
CA ASN A 127 7.05 -15.72 5.57
C ASN A 127 8.12 -15.22 6.56
N LEU A 128 8.31 -13.91 6.69
CA LEU A 128 9.19 -13.30 7.69
C LEU A 128 8.66 -13.50 9.10
N ARG A 129 7.36 -13.28 9.30
CA ARG A 129 6.68 -13.49 10.59
C ARG A 129 6.70 -14.95 11.02
N ALA A 130 6.53 -15.88 10.08
CA ALA A 130 6.56 -17.33 10.33
C ALA A 130 7.98 -17.91 10.39
N ALA A 131 9.03 -17.08 10.30
CA ALA A 131 10.40 -17.54 10.31
C ALA A 131 10.76 -18.24 11.63
N GLN A 132 11.38 -19.41 11.53
CA GLN A 132 11.89 -20.17 12.69
C GLN A 132 13.36 -19.88 13.01
N PHE A 133 13.97 -18.89 12.35
CA PHE A 133 15.36 -18.51 12.56
C PHE A 133 15.45 -17.17 13.28
N ILE A 134 16.58 -16.91 13.94
CA ILE A 134 16.83 -15.64 14.64
C ILE A 134 17.11 -14.56 13.59
N ILE A 135 16.30 -13.51 13.59
CA ILE A 135 16.56 -12.30 12.82
C ILE A 135 17.69 -11.53 13.53
N PRO A 136 18.79 -11.15 12.85
CA PRO A 136 19.84 -10.35 13.47
C PRO A 136 19.32 -8.97 13.90
N GLU A 137 19.82 -8.44 15.01
CA GLU A 137 19.39 -7.17 15.62
C GLU A 137 19.50 -5.97 14.66
N ASP A 138 20.45 -6.01 13.70
CA ASP A 138 20.61 -4.98 12.66
C ASP A 138 19.35 -4.79 11.78
N TYR A 139 18.38 -5.71 11.83
CA TYR A 139 17.14 -5.65 11.07
C TYR A 139 15.92 -5.26 11.94
N ASP A 140 16.07 -5.04 13.25
CA ASP A 140 14.95 -4.83 14.17
C ASP A 140 14.08 -3.65 13.75
N THR A 141 14.68 -2.51 13.38
CA THR A 141 13.93 -1.32 12.92
C THR A 141 13.12 -1.60 11.65
N ILE A 142 13.70 -2.31 10.67
CA ILE A 142 12.98 -2.69 9.45
C ILE A 142 11.81 -3.61 9.80
N VAL A 143 12.02 -4.58 10.70
CA VAL A 143 10.96 -5.49 11.13
C VAL A 143 9.83 -4.74 11.82
N GLU A 144 10.13 -3.79 12.69
CA GLU A 144 9.14 -2.94 13.36
C GLU A 144 8.32 -2.11 12.35
N ASN A 145 8.97 -1.49 11.37
CA ASN A 145 8.27 -0.71 10.35
C ASN A 145 7.40 -1.59 9.43
N LEU A 146 7.86 -2.79 9.11
CA LEU A 146 7.08 -3.78 8.35
C LEU A 146 5.87 -4.28 9.13
N ILE A 147 6.00 -4.47 10.46
CA ILE A 147 4.86 -4.79 11.32
C ILE A 147 3.82 -3.69 11.21
N TYR A 148 4.21 -2.42 11.34
CA TYR A 148 3.28 -1.30 11.21
C TYR A 148 2.57 -1.27 9.84
N GLN A 149 3.33 -1.42 8.75
CA GLN A 149 2.76 -1.43 7.40
C GLN A 149 1.74 -2.58 7.20
N TYR A 150 2.10 -3.81 7.57
CA TYR A 150 1.29 -4.99 7.24
C TYR A 150 0.23 -5.33 8.30
N GLU A 151 0.49 -5.09 9.59
CA GLU A 151 -0.45 -5.42 10.66
C GLU A 151 -1.43 -4.29 10.97
N ASP A 152 -1.02 -3.04 10.77
CA ASP A 152 -1.87 -1.88 11.04
C ASP A 152 -2.44 -1.30 9.74
N LEU A 153 -1.59 -0.77 8.86
CA LEU A 153 -2.06 -0.03 7.68
C LEU A 153 -2.79 -0.93 6.67
N LEU A 154 -2.19 -2.06 6.28
CA LEU A 154 -2.78 -2.96 5.28
C LEU A 154 -4.12 -3.53 5.76
N LYS A 155 -4.20 -4.02 7.00
CA LYS A 155 -5.45 -4.59 7.54
C LYS A 155 -6.57 -3.57 7.59
N VAL A 156 -6.22 -2.34 7.96
CA VAL A 156 -7.16 -1.23 7.98
C VAL A 156 -7.66 -0.91 6.58
N LEU A 157 -6.77 -0.87 5.59
CA LEU A 157 -7.11 -0.63 4.19
C LEU A 157 -8.01 -1.75 3.63
N GLN A 158 -7.66 -3.02 3.88
CA GLN A 158 -8.45 -4.18 3.48
C GLN A 158 -9.85 -4.14 4.09
N ARG A 159 -9.97 -3.82 5.38
CA ARG A 159 -11.27 -3.68 6.04
C ARG A 159 -12.12 -2.58 5.40
N THR A 160 -11.53 -1.43 5.08
CA THR A 160 -12.25 -0.35 4.38
C THR A 160 -12.75 -0.80 3.01
N HIS A 161 -11.94 -1.57 2.28
CA HIS A 161 -12.36 -2.14 1.01
C HIS A 161 -13.49 -3.16 1.15
N GLU A 162 -13.45 -4.01 2.18
CA GLU A 162 -14.51 -4.98 2.47
C GLU A 162 -15.85 -4.28 2.75
N PHE A 163 -15.84 -3.20 3.53
CA PHE A 163 -17.05 -2.40 3.77
C PHE A 163 -17.59 -1.78 2.47
N LEU A 164 -16.72 -1.22 1.62
CA LEU A 164 -17.13 -0.69 0.33
C LEU A 164 -17.75 -1.78 -0.56
N LEU A 165 -17.19 -2.99 -0.53
CA LEU A 165 -17.70 -4.15 -1.26
C LEU A 165 -19.07 -4.59 -0.75
N GLU A 166 -19.27 -4.63 0.56
CA GLU A 166 -20.57 -4.92 1.17
C GLU A 166 -21.62 -3.87 0.78
N ASP A 167 -21.23 -2.59 0.79
CA ASP A 167 -22.10 -1.49 0.39
C ASP A 167 -22.53 -1.59 -1.08
N VAL A 168 -21.58 -1.81 -1.99
CA VAL A 168 -21.88 -1.99 -3.42
C VAL A 168 -22.79 -3.21 -3.64
N ARG A 169 -22.54 -4.32 -2.95
CA ARG A 169 -23.41 -5.52 -3.02
C ARG A 169 -24.81 -5.21 -2.54
N SER A 170 -24.94 -4.51 -1.42
CA SER A 170 -26.22 -4.12 -0.84
C SER A 170 -27.01 -3.19 -1.77
N ASN A 171 -26.33 -2.23 -2.42
CA ASN A 171 -26.94 -1.35 -3.42
C ASN A 171 -27.48 -2.15 -4.60
N LYS A 172 -26.69 -3.09 -5.16
CA LYS A 172 -27.13 -3.95 -6.27
C LYS A 172 -28.32 -4.82 -5.89
N ASP A 173 -28.29 -5.44 -4.72
CA ASP A 173 -29.37 -6.29 -4.22
C ASP A 173 -30.67 -5.50 -4.03
N TYR A 174 -30.57 -4.28 -3.50
CA TYR A 174 -31.70 -3.37 -3.41
C TYR A 174 -32.30 -3.05 -4.79
N LEU A 175 -31.47 -2.67 -5.76
CA LEU A 175 -31.95 -2.34 -7.09
C LEU A 175 -32.59 -3.54 -7.78
N TYR A 176 -31.94 -4.70 -7.71
CA TYR A 176 -32.45 -5.97 -8.23
C TYR A 176 -33.83 -6.33 -7.67
N LYS A 177 -34.05 -6.14 -6.37
CA LYS A 177 -35.32 -6.49 -5.70
C LYS A 177 -36.43 -5.46 -5.90
N THR A 178 -36.09 -4.22 -6.22
CA THR A 178 -37.03 -3.09 -6.16
C THR A 178 -37.46 -2.61 -7.55
N TYR A 179 -36.61 -2.74 -8.56
CA TYR A 179 -36.82 -2.10 -9.86
C TYR A 179 -36.78 -3.11 -11.00
N ASP A 180 -37.88 -3.24 -11.72
CA ASP A 180 -38.01 -4.16 -12.87
C ASP A 180 -36.98 -3.85 -13.97
N TRP A 181 -36.67 -2.56 -14.17
CA TRP A 181 -35.69 -2.10 -15.15
C TRP A 181 -34.28 -2.65 -14.90
N TYR A 182 -33.98 -3.16 -13.70
CA TYR A 182 -32.71 -3.82 -13.40
C TYR A 182 -32.51 -5.10 -14.24
N SER A 183 -33.60 -5.76 -14.63
CA SER A 183 -33.59 -6.95 -15.50
C SER A 183 -33.72 -6.62 -16.99
N SER A 184 -33.79 -5.32 -17.34
CA SER A 184 -33.95 -4.87 -18.73
C SER A 184 -32.77 -5.31 -19.59
N THR A 185 -33.06 -5.73 -20.82
CA THR A 185 -32.06 -6.02 -21.85
C THR A 185 -31.69 -4.78 -22.67
N GLN A 186 -32.41 -3.68 -22.46
CA GLN A 186 -32.13 -2.41 -23.10
C GLN A 186 -30.82 -1.81 -22.56
N PRO A 187 -29.99 -1.19 -23.41
CA PRO A 187 -28.83 -0.44 -22.95
C PRO A 187 -29.25 0.63 -21.92
N ASN A 188 -28.45 0.81 -20.86
CA ASN A 188 -28.80 1.72 -19.75
C ASN A 188 -29.07 3.15 -20.20
N TYR A 189 -28.30 3.65 -21.16
CA TYR A 189 -28.43 5.00 -21.72
C TYR A 189 -29.72 5.21 -22.53
N LEU A 190 -30.50 4.16 -22.80
CA LEU A 190 -31.82 4.26 -23.41
C LEU A 190 -32.96 3.98 -22.41
N ASN A 191 -32.63 3.62 -21.17
CA ASN A 191 -33.60 3.20 -20.17
C ASN A 191 -34.12 4.39 -19.35
N GLU A 192 -35.23 4.97 -19.79
CA GLU A 192 -35.81 6.19 -19.19
C GLU A 192 -36.14 6.02 -17.70
N ASP A 193 -36.71 4.89 -17.28
CA ASP A 193 -37.03 4.62 -15.87
C ASP A 193 -35.78 4.59 -14.98
N ARG A 194 -34.69 4.01 -15.49
CA ARG A 194 -33.40 4.01 -14.80
C ARG A 194 -32.84 5.43 -14.73
N ILE A 195 -32.89 6.19 -15.82
CA ILE A 195 -32.36 7.55 -15.88
C ILE A 195 -33.13 8.46 -14.91
N ASP A 196 -34.45 8.39 -14.88
CA ASP A 196 -35.29 9.11 -13.91
C ASP A 196 -34.92 8.74 -12.47
N TYR A 197 -34.73 7.45 -12.20
CA TYR A 197 -34.28 6.99 -10.88
C TYR A 197 -32.91 7.60 -10.50
N LEU A 198 -31.92 7.59 -11.39
CA LEU A 198 -30.58 8.08 -11.09
C LEU A 198 -30.54 9.61 -10.90
N LEU A 199 -31.38 10.36 -11.61
CA LEU A 199 -31.49 11.82 -11.48
C LEU A 199 -32.26 12.22 -10.22
N ASN A 200 -33.42 11.61 -10.00
CA ASN A 200 -34.44 12.18 -9.11
C ASN A 200 -34.59 11.42 -7.78
N ASN A 201 -34.07 10.19 -7.66
CA ASN A 201 -34.32 9.38 -6.48
C ASN A 201 -33.44 9.75 -5.28
N ILE A 202 -34.07 10.17 -4.18
CA ILE A 202 -33.36 10.54 -2.94
C ILE A 202 -32.60 9.36 -2.31
N ARG A 203 -33.07 8.12 -2.46
CA ARG A 203 -32.34 6.95 -1.94
C ARG A 203 -31.09 6.69 -2.75
N TYR A 204 -31.14 6.86 -4.07
CA TYR A 204 -29.95 6.78 -4.91
C TYR A 204 -28.91 7.83 -4.53
N LYS A 205 -29.31 9.09 -4.34
CA LYS A 205 -28.41 10.14 -3.81
C LYS A 205 -27.80 9.75 -2.46
N GLY A 206 -28.58 9.12 -1.57
CA GLY A 206 -28.08 8.54 -0.32
C GLY A 206 -27.03 7.44 -0.54
N MET A 207 -27.25 6.54 -1.51
CA MET A 207 -26.26 5.51 -1.89
C MET A 207 -24.97 6.13 -2.43
N VAL A 208 -25.08 7.15 -3.27
CA VAL A 208 -23.93 7.89 -3.81
C VAL A 208 -23.15 8.56 -2.69
N ARG A 209 -23.80 9.32 -1.80
CA ARG A 209 -23.12 9.95 -0.65
C ARG A 209 -22.36 8.93 0.18
N LYS A 210 -23.02 7.83 0.58
CA LYS A 210 -22.40 6.78 1.38
C LYS A 210 -21.22 6.13 0.66
N TYR A 211 -21.36 5.87 -0.64
CA TYR A 211 -20.29 5.32 -1.46
C TYR A 211 -19.08 6.27 -1.52
N LEU A 212 -19.28 7.57 -1.71
CA LEU A 212 -18.19 8.55 -1.75
C LEU A 212 -17.48 8.66 -0.40
N ASP A 213 -18.23 8.62 0.70
CA ASP A 213 -17.63 8.63 2.05
C ASP A 213 -16.71 7.41 2.25
N ALA A 214 -17.14 6.22 1.83
CA ALA A 214 -16.32 5.01 1.95
C ALA A 214 -15.15 4.97 0.95
N SER A 215 -15.38 5.35 -0.31
CA SER A 215 -14.40 5.19 -1.39
C SER A 215 -13.42 6.36 -1.53
N THR A 216 -13.87 7.59 -1.36
CA THR A 216 -13.04 8.77 -1.55
C THR A 216 -12.47 9.24 -0.21
N ASN A 217 -13.32 9.44 0.80
CA ASN A 217 -12.85 9.99 2.08
C ASN A 217 -12.06 8.97 2.90
N GLU A 218 -12.52 7.72 2.94
CA GLU A 218 -11.90 6.69 3.76
C GLU A 218 -10.83 5.89 3.00
N TYR A 219 -11.15 5.34 1.82
CA TYR A 219 -10.21 4.50 1.08
C TYR A 219 -8.99 5.28 0.57
N ILE A 220 -9.16 6.40 -0.16
CA ILE A 220 -8.00 7.15 -0.69
C ILE A 220 -7.07 7.59 0.45
N ARG A 221 -7.62 8.09 1.57
CA ARG A 221 -6.82 8.49 2.73
C ARG A 221 -5.98 7.34 3.28
N ARG A 222 -6.58 6.16 3.45
CA ARG A 222 -5.88 4.97 3.98
C ARG A 222 -4.87 4.41 2.97
N ALA A 223 -5.23 4.42 1.68
CA ALA A 223 -4.35 3.95 0.60
C ALA A 223 -3.12 4.86 0.46
N THR A 224 -3.29 6.18 0.61
CA THR A 224 -2.18 7.15 0.58
C THR A 224 -1.23 6.93 1.77
N SER A 225 -1.78 6.77 2.98
CA SER A 225 -0.95 6.48 4.17
C SER A 225 -0.20 5.16 4.05
N TYR A 226 -0.83 4.10 3.50
CA TYR A 226 -0.13 2.85 3.20
C TYR A 226 1.00 3.07 2.18
N LEU A 227 0.72 3.81 1.10
CA LEU A 227 1.67 4.07 0.03
C LEU A 227 2.91 4.80 0.54
N GLU A 228 2.74 5.86 1.34
CA GLU A 228 3.85 6.62 1.93
C GLU A 228 4.78 5.70 2.75
N THR A 229 4.21 4.94 3.69
CA THR A 229 4.99 3.99 4.51
C THR A 229 5.62 2.87 3.68
N ALA A 230 4.92 2.38 2.65
CA ALA A 230 5.45 1.34 1.77
C ALA A 230 6.67 1.81 0.98
N LEU A 231 6.66 3.06 0.52
CA LEU A 231 7.79 3.67 -0.19
C LEU A 231 8.99 3.88 0.73
N GLU A 232 8.76 4.36 1.95
CA GLU A 232 9.80 4.49 2.98
C GLU A 232 10.43 3.13 3.30
N ASN A 233 9.61 2.12 3.58
CA ASN A 233 10.08 0.77 3.87
C ASN A 233 10.82 0.13 2.70
N TYR A 234 10.40 0.39 1.47
CA TYR A 234 11.12 -0.09 0.28
C TYR A 234 12.52 0.51 0.18
N GLU A 235 12.68 1.80 0.49
CA GLU A 235 13.97 2.49 0.48
C GLU A 235 14.87 2.02 1.63
N ASP A 236 14.32 1.84 2.84
CA ASP A 236 15.05 1.26 3.97
C ASP A 236 15.59 -0.14 3.63
N ILE A 237 14.76 -0.97 2.97
CA ILE A 237 15.20 -2.28 2.50
C ILE A 237 16.30 -2.14 1.43
N ASN A 238 16.19 -1.21 0.48
CA ASN A 238 17.25 -0.97 -0.50
C ASN A 238 18.58 -0.63 0.18
N GLN A 239 18.55 0.24 1.18
CA GLN A 239 19.73 0.66 1.92
C GLN A 239 20.41 -0.53 2.61
N VAL A 240 19.64 -1.37 3.31
CA VAL A 240 20.17 -2.56 3.99
C VAL A 240 20.63 -3.64 3.01
N LEU A 241 19.98 -3.76 1.85
CA LEU A 241 20.40 -4.69 0.81
C LEU A 241 21.57 -4.17 -0.03
N GLY A 242 21.89 -2.87 0.02
CA GLY A 242 22.85 -2.23 -0.87
C GLY A 242 22.38 -2.24 -2.33
N GLU A 243 21.06 -2.19 -2.55
CA GLU A 243 20.45 -2.19 -3.88
C GLU A 243 20.03 -0.77 -4.27
N LYS A 244 20.00 -0.48 -5.58
CA LYS A 244 19.46 0.80 -6.08
C LYS A 244 17.95 0.70 -6.12
N ASN A 245 17.27 1.83 -5.86
CA ASN A 245 15.84 1.94 -6.06
C ASN A 245 15.49 1.67 -7.55
N LYS A 246 14.71 0.62 -7.78
CA LYS A 246 14.22 0.22 -9.11
C LYS A 246 12.77 0.60 -9.34
N MET A 247 12.09 1.10 -8.30
CA MET A 247 10.69 1.43 -8.36
C MET A 247 10.51 2.67 -9.22
N SER A 248 9.88 2.48 -10.37
CA SER A 248 9.32 3.59 -11.13
C SER A 248 8.06 4.01 -10.38
N LEU A 249 8.11 5.14 -9.66
CA LEU A 249 6.88 5.84 -9.30
C LEU A 249 6.22 6.25 -10.63
N MET A 250 5.26 5.46 -11.13
CA MET A 250 4.46 5.86 -12.29
C MET A 250 3.54 7.03 -11.92
N TYR A 251 3.20 7.13 -10.64
CA TYR A 251 2.45 8.25 -10.11
C TYR A 251 3.40 9.38 -9.72
N ASP A 252 3.86 10.08 -10.73
CA ASP A 252 4.26 11.45 -10.54
C ASP A 252 2.96 12.28 -10.52
N ALA A 253 2.52 12.72 -9.33
CA ALA A 253 1.38 13.63 -9.24
C ALA A 253 1.60 14.84 -10.17
N SER A 254 2.86 15.26 -10.33
CA SER A 254 3.34 16.29 -11.26
C SER A 254 3.03 15.99 -12.74
N ALA A 255 2.94 14.73 -13.17
CA ALA A 255 2.67 14.36 -14.57
C ALA A 255 1.16 14.36 -14.90
N LEU A 256 0.32 14.10 -13.90
CA LEU A 256 -1.12 14.40 -13.98
C LEU A 256 -1.35 15.90 -13.95
N GLU A 257 -0.57 16.63 -13.13
CA GLU A 257 -0.55 18.08 -13.12
C GLU A 257 -0.19 18.64 -14.50
N GLU A 258 0.95 18.32 -15.10
CA GLU A 258 1.34 18.82 -16.44
C GLU A 258 0.28 18.57 -17.53
N ARG A 259 -0.48 17.48 -17.44
CA ARG A 259 -1.53 17.15 -18.41
C ARG A 259 -2.79 18.01 -18.28
N PHE A 260 -3.03 18.58 -17.10
CA PHE A 260 -4.25 19.30 -16.76
C PHE A 260 -4.02 20.77 -16.40
N LEU A 261 -2.77 21.17 -16.15
CA LEU A 261 -2.35 22.55 -15.97
C LEU A 261 -2.36 23.32 -17.30
N GLY A 262 -2.77 24.58 -17.25
CA GLY A 262 -2.74 25.48 -18.41
C GLY A 262 -3.96 26.39 -18.51
N GLU A 263 -3.99 27.16 -19.59
CA GLU A 263 -5.07 28.11 -19.90
C GLU A 263 -6.17 27.41 -20.71
N TYR A 264 -7.40 27.48 -20.24
CA TYR A 264 -8.58 26.88 -20.88
C TYR A 264 -9.56 27.95 -21.34
N LYS A 265 -10.17 27.73 -22.50
CA LYS A 265 -11.26 28.57 -23.01
C LYS A 265 -12.60 28.00 -22.55
N ILE A 266 -13.36 28.76 -21.78
CA ILE A 266 -14.72 28.37 -21.39
C ILE A 266 -15.75 28.78 -22.45
N VAL A 267 -16.93 28.17 -22.38
CA VAL A 267 -18.00 28.33 -23.37
C VAL A 267 -18.48 29.79 -23.49
N SER A 268 -18.32 30.61 -22.45
CA SER A 268 -18.61 32.06 -22.48
C SER A 268 -17.63 32.87 -23.33
N GLY A 269 -16.47 32.30 -23.69
CA GLY A 269 -15.39 32.95 -24.43
C GLY A 269 -14.23 33.46 -23.57
N ASP A 270 -14.36 33.43 -22.25
CA ASP A 270 -13.31 33.82 -21.31
C ASP A 270 -12.22 32.73 -21.22
N THR A 271 -11.02 33.14 -20.79
CA THR A 271 -9.94 32.22 -20.46
C THR A 271 -9.77 32.09 -18.95
N ILE A 272 -9.45 30.88 -18.51
CA ILE A 272 -9.28 30.51 -17.11
C ILE A 272 -8.02 29.67 -16.94
N ASP A 273 -7.27 29.93 -15.87
CA ASP A 273 -6.07 29.15 -15.54
C ASP A 273 -6.42 28.04 -14.55
N VAL A 274 -5.94 26.83 -14.86
CA VAL A 274 -6.04 25.67 -13.99
C VAL A 274 -4.70 25.44 -13.31
N TYR A 275 -4.70 25.41 -11.97
CA TYR A 275 -3.53 25.07 -11.16
C TYR A 275 -3.79 23.85 -10.27
N SER A 276 -2.74 23.32 -9.66
CA SER A 276 -2.84 22.23 -8.69
C SER A 276 -2.24 22.59 -7.33
N ASP A 277 -2.85 22.06 -6.27
CA ASP A 277 -2.31 22.04 -4.92
C ASP A 277 -2.57 20.65 -4.30
N GLY A 278 -1.51 19.95 -3.92
CA GLY A 278 -1.59 18.59 -3.35
C GLY A 278 -2.33 17.56 -4.22
N GLY A 279 -2.19 17.63 -5.56
CA GLY A 279 -2.84 16.71 -6.51
C GLY A 279 -4.33 16.97 -6.76
N ARG A 280 -4.87 18.09 -6.26
CA ARG A 280 -6.21 18.59 -6.58
C ARG A 280 -6.09 19.75 -7.57
N PHE A 281 -7.03 19.87 -8.50
CA PHE A 281 -7.03 20.95 -9.49
C PHE A 281 -7.94 22.09 -9.05
N TYR A 282 -7.62 23.32 -9.44
CA TYR A 282 -8.36 24.51 -9.04
C TYR A 282 -8.42 25.53 -10.17
N LEU A 283 -9.52 26.28 -10.26
CA LEU A 283 -9.55 27.52 -11.06
C LEU A 283 -8.85 28.65 -10.32
N GLN A 284 -8.03 29.40 -11.06
CA GLN A 284 -7.48 30.66 -10.60
C GLN A 284 -8.54 31.78 -10.72
N GLY A 285 -8.99 32.29 -9.58
CA GLY A 285 -9.99 33.36 -9.47
C GLY A 285 -10.05 33.93 -8.04
N GLU A 286 -11.03 34.81 -7.74
CA GLU A 286 -11.20 35.40 -6.39
C GLU A 286 -11.54 34.35 -5.30
N ARG A 287 -12.01 33.17 -5.70
CA ARG A 287 -12.28 32.01 -4.84
C ARG A 287 -11.66 30.74 -5.43
N LEU A 288 -11.17 29.87 -4.56
CA LEU A 288 -10.71 28.52 -4.88
C LEU A 288 -11.90 27.65 -5.32
N HIS A 289 -11.98 27.33 -6.61
CA HIS A 289 -12.95 26.36 -7.12
C HIS A 289 -12.26 25.06 -7.48
N PRO A 290 -12.56 23.94 -6.81
CA PRO A 290 -11.98 22.66 -7.17
C PRO A 290 -12.45 22.24 -8.57
N LEU A 291 -11.51 21.71 -9.33
CA LEU A 291 -11.69 21.22 -10.69
C LEU A 291 -11.48 19.72 -10.72
N PHE A 292 -12.28 19.11 -11.59
CA PHE A 292 -12.41 17.69 -11.62
C PHE A 292 -12.29 17.18 -13.07
N PRO A 293 -11.12 16.66 -13.48
CA PRO A 293 -10.90 16.24 -14.86
C PRO A 293 -11.75 15.02 -15.21
N TYR A 294 -12.52 15.09 -16.30
CA TYR A 294 -13.36 13.98 -16.76
C TYR A 294 -13.08 13.54 -18.21
N ALA A 295 -12.36 14.34 -19.00
CA ALA A 295 -11.82 13.91 -20.28
C ALA A 295 -10.49 14.62 -20.56
N LYS A 296 -9.82 14.24 -21.65
CA LYS A 296 -8.68 14.99 -22.19
C LYS A 296 -9.19 16.41 -22.49
N ASP A 297 -8.75 17.38 -21.70
CA ASP A 297 -9.08 18.81 -21.81
C ASP A 297 -10.49 19.21 -21.34
N LYS A 298 -11.15 18.41 -20.49
CA LYS A 298 -12.46 18.77 -19.91
C LYS A 298 -12.50 18.59 -18.40
N PHE A 299 -13.03 19.60 -17.71
CA PHE A 299 -13.15 19.65 -16.24
C PHE A 299 -14.59 19.94 -15.83
N PHE A 300 -15.02 19.36 -14.71
CA PHE A 300 -16.19 19.85 -13.98
C PHE A 300 -15.74 20.92 -12.98
N LEU A 301 -16.54 21.98 -12.89
CA LEU A 301 -16.35 23.04 -11.90
C LEU A 301 -17.13 22.69 -10.62
N GLY A 302 -16.42 22.42 -9.54
CA GLY A 302 -17.03 22.32 -8.22
C GLY A 302 -17.42 23.71 -7.72
N ILE A 303 -18.71 23.97 -7.55
CA ILE A 303 -19.18 25.20 -6.90
C ILE A 303 -19.20 24.95 -5.39
N ILE A 304 -18.18 25.43 -4.69
CA ILE A 304 -18.26 25.59 -3.23
C ILE A 304 -19.09 26.84 -2.98
N ILE A 305 -20.30 26.68 -2.43
CA ILE A 305 -21.15 27.78 -1.97
C ILE A 305 -20.61 28.32 -0.66
#